data_AF-U1PBG1-F1
#
_entry.id   AF-U1PBG1-F1
#
_cell.length_a   1.000
_cell.length_b   1.000
_cell.length_c   1.000
_cell.angle_alpha   90.00
_cell.angle_beta   90.00
_cell.angle_gamma   90.00
#
_symmetry.space_group_name_H-M   'P 1'
#
loop_
_entity.id
_entity.type
_entity.pdbx_description
1 polymer ?
#
loop_
_entity_poly.entity_id
_entity_poly.type
_entity_poly.pdbx_seq_one_letter_code
_entity_poly.pdbx_strand_id
1 'polypeptide(L)'
;TDVSVVDSQGLKELNAAFLDDGTFRYGYVDGSRERTERRIRSRKDHRIDRLVREFPRTEPLCCQCAHWMHAVVGLHFFPDANHRTGMSSLYVILDENGLAPDGDWPFDWVDVAVTRSKLLRGYHCDVRFDTLWVYHHWLRYFRDNLLDTAKRPRNEISAEFLDHILRHSRRLRREL
;
A
#
# COMPACT_ATOMS: atom_id res chain seq x y z
N THR A 1 13.67 -8.06 -11.78
CA THR A 1 13.37 -7.84 -10.35
C THR A 1 13.09 -9.17 -9.69
N ASP A 2 13.99 -9.58 -8.81
CA ASP A 2 13.79 -10.69 -7.89
C ASP A 2 12.87 -10.24 -6.74
N VAL A 3 11.76 -10.95 -6.56
CA VAL A 3 10.79 -10.70 -5.49
C VAL A 3 10.79 -11.81 -4.44
N SER A 4 11.67 -12.80 -4.57
CA SER A 4 11.81 -13.89 -3.60
C SER A 4 12.35 -13.42 -2.25
N VAL A 5 12.94 -12.22 -2.20
CA VAL A 5 13.38 -11.53 -0.98
C VAL A 5 12.24 -11.15 -0.04
N VAL A 6 10.99 -11.22 -0.52
CA VAL A 6 9.79 -11.02 0.30
C VAL A 6 8.89 -12.26 0.17
N ASP A 7 8.54 -12.84 1.32
CA ASP A 7 7.59 -13.95 1.41
C ASP A 7 6.40 -13.60 2.33
N SER A 8 5.50 -14.57 2.53
CA SER A 8 4.36 -14.42 3.43
C SER A 8 4.77 -14.04 4.85
N GLN A 9 5.81 -14.69 5.36
CA GLN A 9 6.25 -14.51 6.74
C GLN A 9 6.86 -13.13 6.93
N GLY A 10 7.76 -12.71 6.04
CA GLY A 10 8.35 -11.37 6.04
C GLY A 10 7.30 -10.26 5.93
N LEU A 11 6.26 -10.44 5.10
CA LEU A 11 5.17 -9.46 5.03
C LEU A 11 4.35 -9.38 6.32
N LYS A 12 4.10 -10.51 6.99
CA LYS A 12 3.41 -10.54 8.29
C LYS A 12 4.25 -9.90 9.39
N GLU A 13 5.55 -10.19 9.44
CA GLU A 13 6.49 -9.62 10.40
C GLU A 13 6.62 -8.11 10.21
N LEU A 14 6.76 -7.66 8.96
CA LEU A 14 6.80 -6.24 8.63
C LEU A 14 5.50 -5.53 9.03
N ASN A 15 4.33 -6.14 8.82
CA ASN A 15 3.06 -5.56 9.27
C ASN A 15 2.94 -5.55 10.79
N ALA A 16 3.42 -6.60 11.47
CA ALA A 16 3.44 -6.69 12.93
C ALA A 16 4.38 -5.65 13.55
N ALA A 17 5.51 -5.33 12.91
CA ALA A 17 6.39 -4.26 13.37
C ALA A 17 5.67 -2.90 13.47
N PHE A 18 4.74 -2.60 12.56
CA PHE A 18 3.91 -1.39 12.66
C PHE A 18 2.89 -1.42 13.79
N LEU A 19 2.56 -2.60 14.34
CA LEU A 19 1.73 -2.71 15.53
C LEU A 19 2.50 -2.29 16.78
N ASP A 20 3.80 -2.56 16.79
CA ASP A 20 4.71 -2.26 17.89
C ASP A 20 5.30 -0.84 17.78
N ASP A 21 5.23 -0.23 16.59
CA ASP A 21 5.67 1.13 16.32
C ASP A 21 4.78 2.17 17.02
N GLY A 22 5.32 2.84 18.04
CA GLY A 22 4.64 3.89 18.80
C GLY A 22 4.45 5.21 18.03
N THR A 23 5.05 5.34 16.85
CA THR A 23 5.00 6.56 16.03
C THR A 23 3.64 6.74 15.36
N PHE A 24 2.92 5.64 15.10
CA PHE A 24 1.62 5.69 14.43
C PHE A 24 0.58 4.84 15.16
N ARG A 25 -0.64 5.34 15.25
CA ARG A 25 -1.75 4.56 15.81
C ARG A 25 -2.18 3.47 14.84
N TYR A 26 -1.84 2.22 15.15
CA TYR A 26 -2.39 1.04 14.47
C TYR A 26 -3.85 0.80 14.88
N GLY A 27 -4.73 0.56 13.92
CA GLY A 27 -6.13 0.22 14.16
C GLY A 27 -6.31 -1.21 14.67
N TYR A 28 -6.74 -1.35 15.92
CA TYR A 28 -6.97 -2.67 16.51
C TYR A 28 -8.30 -3.30 16.07
N VAL A 29 -8.27 -4.61 15.83
CA VAL A 29 -9.46 -5.44 15.64
C VAL A 29 -10.19 -5.54 16.97
N ASP A 30 -11.45 -5.08 17.01
CA ASP A 30 -12.29 -5.03 18.20
C ASP A 30 -11.63 -4.37 19.43
N GLY A 31 -10.70 -3.43 19.20
CA GLY A 31 -9.94 -2.78 20.27
C GLY A 31 -8.91 -3.67 20.97
N SER A 32 -8.68 -4.90 20.50
CA SER A 32 -7.77 -5.87 21.11
C SER A 32 -6.48 -6.04 20.30
N ARG A 33 -5.34 -5.76 20.94
CA ARG A 33 -4.01 -6.01 20.37
C ARG A 33 -3.80 -7.50 20.08
N GLU A 34 -4.09 -8.37 21.04
CA GLU A 34 -3.93 -9.83 20.90
C GLU A 34 -4.74 -10.39 19.71
N ARG A 35 -5.99 -9.94 19.54
CA ARG A 35 -6.80 -10.33 18.36
C ARG A 35 -6.19 -9.81 17.07
N THR A 36 -5.64 -8.60 17.08
CA THR A 36 -4.98 -7.99 15.92
C THR A 36 -3.76 -8.80 15.50
N GLU A 37 -2.88 -9.14 16.44
CA GLU A 37 -1.70 -9.99 16.20
C GLU A 37 -2.10 -11.35 15.63
N ARG A 38 -3.07 -12.01 16.26
CA ARG A 38 -3.61 -13.29 15.77
C ARG A 38 -4.15 -13.17 14.36
N ARG A 39 -4.81 -12.05 14.03
CA ARG A 39 -5.38 -11.79 12.70
C ARG A 39 -4.31 -11.48 11.65
N ILE A 40 -3.17 -10.91 12.03
CA ILE A 40 -2.00 -10.72 11.16
C ILE A 40 -1.37 -12.10 10.87
N ARG A 41 -1.09 -12.89 11.92
CA ARG A 41 -0.44 -14.20 11.78
C ARG A 41 -1.28 -15.22 10.98
N SER A 42 -2.60 -15.22 11.19
CA SER A 42 -3.54 -16.16 10.52
C SER A 42 -3.88 -15.81 9.06
N ARG A 43 -3.23 -14.80 8.45
CA ARG A 43 -3.46 -14.50 7.03
C ARG A 43 -2.98 -15.64 6.13
N LYS A 44 -3.80 -15.91 5.11
CA LYS A 44 -3.66 -17.04 4.19
C LYS A 44 -2.42 -16.85 3.32
N ASP A 45 -1.41 -17.69 3.56
CA ASP A 45 -0.12 -17.65 2.86
C ASP A 45 -0.30 -17.71 1.34
N HIS A 46 -1.15 -18.61 0.85
CA HIS A 46 -1.34 -18.81 -0.60
C HIS A 46 -1.71 -17.54 -1.38
N ARG A 47 -2.35 -16.53 -0.76
CA ARG A 47 -2.67 -15.28 -1.46
C ARG A 47 -1.42 -14.40 -1.62
N ILE A 48 -0.56 -14.40 -0.62
CA ILE A 48 0.72 -13.69 -0.64
C ILE A 48 1.71 -14.43 -1.54
N ASP A 49 1.77 -15.76 -1.44
CA ASP A 49 2.61 -16.59 -2.32
C ASP A 49 2.20 -16.42 -3.79
N ARG A 50 0.89 -16.29 -4.04
CA ARG A 50 0.36 -15.97 -5.36
C ARG A 50 0.86 -14.59 -5.86
N LEU A 51 0.86 -13.57 -5.00
CA LEU A 51 1.38 -12.24 -5.33
C LEU A 51 2.86 -12.32 -5.76
N VAL A 52 3.70 -13.02 -4.99
CA VAL A 52 5.12 -13.19 -5.31
C VAL A 52 5.32 -13.97 -6.61
N ARG A 53 4.56 -15.06 -6.81
CA ARG A 53 4.65 -15.90 -8.01
C ARG A 53 4.22 -15.14 -9.27
N GLU A 54 3.09 -14.45 -9.23
CA GLU A 54 2.47 -13.74 -10.36
C GLU A 54 2.98 -12.29 -10.52
N PHE A 55 4.03 -11.90 -9.80
CA PHE A 55 4.63 -10.59 -9.92
C PHE A 55 5.12 -10.31 -11.36
N PRO A 56 4.80 -9.14 -11.95
CA PRO A 56 5.08 -8.87 -13.36
C PRO A 56 6.53 -8.42 -13.57
N ARG A 57 7.45 -9.39 -13.60
CA ARG A 57 8.92 -9.17 -13.63
C ARG A 57 9.45 -8.47 -14.89
N THR A 58 8.67 -8.47 -15.98
CA THR A 58 9.06 -7.93 -17.29
C THR A 58 8.48 -6.55 -17.60
N GLU A 59 7.58 -6.05 -16.75
CA GLU A 59 6.99 -4.73 -16.92
C GLU A 59 7.98 -3.61 -16.58
N PRO A 60 7.78 -2.36 -17.06
CA PRO A 60 8.59 -1.22 -16.62
C PRO A 60 8.54 -1.04 -15.09
N LEU A 61 9.61 -0.54 -14.47
CA LEU A 61 9.74 -0.44 -13.01
C LEU A 61 8.53 0.25 -12.34
N CYS A 62 8.08 1.38 -12.89
CA CYS A 62 6.90 2.09 -12.37
C CYS A 62 5.62 1.23 -12.41
N CYS A 63 5.45 0.38 -13.41
CA CYS A 63 4.36 -0.58 -13.50
C CYS A 63 4.52 -1.69 -12.45
N GLN A 64 5.73 -2.21 -12.24
CA GLN A 64 6.01 -3.22 -11.22
C GLN A 64 5.66 -2.70 -9.81
N CYS A 65 6.12 -1.50 -9.47
CA CYS A 65 5.81 -0.82 -8.21
C CYS A 65 4.30 -0.61 -8.03
N ALA A 66 3.60 -0.21 -9.10
CA ALA A 66 2.16 -0.03 -9.08
C ALA A 66 1.38 -1.33 -8.90
N HIS A 67 1.81 -2.43 -9.54
CA HIS A 67 1.23 -3.75 -9.35
C HIS A 67 1.42 -4.25 -7.91
N TRP A 68 2.59 -4.02 -7.32
CA TRP A 68 2.86 -4.34 -5.92
C TRP A 68 1.88 -3.61 -4.99
N MET A 69 1.81 -2.29 -5.11
CA MET A 69 0.95 -1.47 -4.26
C MET A 69 -0.53 -1.78 -4.48
N HIS A 70 -0.95 -2.02 -5.73
CA HIS A 70 -2.29 -2.48 -6.04
C HIS A 70 -2.64 -3.77 -5.31
N ALA A 71 -1.77 -4.78 -5.37
CA ALA A 71 -2.02 -6.05 -4.72
C ALA A 71 -2.06 -5.92 -3.20
N VAL A 72 -1.04 -5.31 -2.57
CA VAL A 72 -0.95 -5.22 -1.11
C VAL A 72 -2.05 -4.36 -0.51
N VAL A 73 -2.28 -3.17 -1.08
CA VAL A 73 -3.27 -2.21 -0.57
C VAL A 73 -4.69 -2.56 -1.00
N GLY A 74 -4.86 -2.99 -2.24
CA GLY A 74 -6.15 -3.34 -2.80
C GLY A 74 -6.76 -4.56 -2.13
N LEU A 75 -5.99 -5.66 -2.08
CA LEU A 75 -6.43 -6.91 -1.46
C LEU A 75 -6.49 -6.81 0.07
N HIS A 76 -5.80 -5.81 0.65
CA HIS A 76 -5.88 -5.43 2.05
C HIS A 76 -5.66 -6.63 2.98
N PHE A 77 -4.52 -7.28 2.80
CA PHE A 77 -4.16 -8.53 3.48
C PHE A 77 -4.26 -8.41 5.01
N PHE A 78 -3.93 -7.26 5.57
CA PHE A 78 -3.82 -7.03 7.01
C PHE A 78 -4.98 -6.19 7.55
N PRO A 79 -5.24 -6.24 8.88
CA PRO A 79 -6.25 -5.38 9.52
C PRO A 79 -6.01 -3.88 9.32
N ASP A 80 -4.75 -3.45 9.39
CA ASP A 80 -4.33 -2.06 9.13
C ASP A 80 -2.90 -2.02 8.57
N ALA A 81 -2.37 -0.82 8.34
CA ALA A 81 -1.01 -0.56 7.87
C ALA A 81 -0.66 -1.15 6.49
N ASN A 82 -1.64 -1.58 5.69
CA ASN A 82 -1.39 -2.17 4.36
C ASN A 82 -0.58 -1.26 3.42
N HIS A 83 -0.82 0.06 3.45
CA HIS A 83 -0.02 1.02 2.69
C HIS A 83 1.45 1.07 3.14
N ARG A 84 1.69 1.07 4.45
CA ARG A 84 3.04 1.07 5.02
C ARG A 84 3.75 -0.24 4.71
N THR A 85 3.09 -1.37 4.92
CA THR A 85 3.61 -2.69 4.55
C THR A 85 3.92 -2.76 3.05
N GLY A 86 3.05 -2.25 2.18
CA GLY A 86 3.28 -2.20 0.75
C GLY A 86 4.53 -1.39 0.38
N MET A 87 4.65 -0.15 0.89
CA MET A 87 5.80 0.72 0.59
C MET A 87 7.11 0.18 1.18
N SER A 88 7.10 -0.32 2.41
CA SER A 88 8.30 -0.86 3.06
C SER A 88 8.77 -2.16 2.42
N SER A 89 7.86 -3.08 2.08
CA SER A 89 8.24 -4.31 1.37
C SER A 89 8.69 -4.03 -0.07
N LEU A 90 8.09 -3.03 -0.73
CA LEU A 90 8.55 -2.59 -2.04
C LEU A 90 9.96 -2.01 -1.96
N TYR A 91 10.28 -1.23 -0.92
CA TYR A 91 11.64 -0.74 -0.71
C TYR A 91 12.64 -1.87 -0.60
N VAL A 92 12.36 -2.89 0.23
CA VAL A 92 13.21 -4.09 0.36
C VAL A 92 13.42 -4.76 -1.00
N ILE A 93 12.36 -4.95 -1.78
CA ILE A 93 12.47 -5.51 -3.13
C ILE A 93 13.38 -4.66 -4.02
N LEU A 94 13.22 -3.33 -4.00
CA LEU A 94 14.03 -2.44 -4.83
C LEU A 94 15.50 -2.45 -4.39
N ASP A 95 15.77 -2.36 -3.09
CA ASP A 95 17.11 -2.31 -2.50
C ASP A 95 17.91 -3.57 -2.80
N GLU A 96 17.33 -4.75 -2.54
CA GLU A 96 17.95 -6.05 -2.84
C GLU A 96 18.21 -6.27 -4.34
N ASN A 97 17.55 -5.51 -5.21
CA ASN A 97 17.77 -5.54 -6.65
C ASN A 97 18.70 -4.44 -7.16
N GLY A 98 19.24 -3.58 -6.28
CA GLY A 98 20.02 -2.41 -6.68
C GLY A 98 19.20 -1.38 -7.47
N LEU A 99 17.88 -1.31 -7.19
CA LEU A 99 16.90 -0.42 -7.83
C LEU A 99 16.30 0.59 -6.84
N ALA A 100 16.78 0.62 -5.58
CA ALA A 100 16.34 1.62 -4.62
C ALA A 100 16.72 3.02 -5.13
N PRO A 101 15.84 4.02 -4.99
CA PRO A 101 16.14 5.39 -5.39
C PRO A 101 17.21 6.00 -4.48
N ASP A 102 18.10 6.81 -5.05
CA ASP A 102 19.21 7.49 -4.35
C ASP A 102 18.77 8.67 -3.44
N GLY A 103 17.53 8.65 -2.91
CA GLY A 103 16.93 9.76 -2.17
C GLY A 103 15.79 9.34 -1.23
N ASP A 104 14.93 10.30 -0.87
CA ASP A 104 13.86 10.08 0.11
C ASP A 104 12.90 8.96 -0.33
N TRP A 105 12.73 7.97 0.55
CA TRP A 105 11.71 6.94 0.44
C TRP A 105 10.88 6.87 1.73
N PRO A 106 9.55 6.85 1.64
CA PRO A 106 8.76 7.06 0.43
C PRO A 106 8.94 8.49 -0.14
N PHE A 107 8.70 8.66 -1.44
CA PHE A 107 8.80 9.98 -2.08
C PHE A 107 7.79 10.98 -1.51
N ASP A 108 8.05 12.27 -1.74
CA ASP A 108 7.15 13.36 -1.40
C ASP A 108 5.67 13.04 -1.73
N TRP A 109 4.74 13.64 -0.99
CA TRP A 109 3.28 13.53 -1.22
C TRP A 109 2.73 12.10 -1.08
N VAL A 110 3.50 11.15 -0.53
CA VAL A 110 3.01 9.80 -0.24
C VAL A 110 1.72 9.83 0.58
N ASP A 111 1.55 10.77 1.51
CA ASP A 111 0.33 10.91 2.31
C ASP A 111 -0.90 11.26 1.46
N VAL A 112 -0.72 12.10 0.44
CA VAL A 112 -1.77 12.40 -0.54
C VAL A 112 -2.10 11.14 -1.35
N ALA A 113 -1.07 10.41 -1.80
CA ALA A 113 -1.25 9.16 -2.54
C ALA A 113 -1.97 8.09 -1.69
N VAL A 114 -1.58 7.92 -0.44
CA VAL A 114 -2.20 6.99 0.52
C VAL A 114 -3.66 7.37 0.75
N THR A 115 -3.95 8.66 0.97
CA THR A 115 -5.32 9.10 1.26
C THR A 115 -6.23 8.96 0.05
N ARG A 116 -5.76 9.29 -1.16
CA ARG A 116 -6.48 9.01 -2.40
C ARG A 116 -6.71 7.52 -2.61
N SER A 117 -5.70 6.70 -2.35
CA SER A 117 -5.82 5.24 -2.44
C SER A 117 -6.88 4.69 -1.48
N LYS A 118 -6.95 5.21 -0.24
CA LYS A 118 -8.01 4.87 0.73
C LYS A 118 -9.40 5.26 0.23
N LEU A 119 -9.54 6.44 -0.39
CA LEU A 119 -10.80 6.88 -0.99
C LEU A 119 -11.21 5.97 -2.16
N LEU A 120 -10.31 5.71 -3.10
CA LEU A 120 -10.56 4.83 -4.24
C LEU A 120 -11.01 3.44 -3.79
N ARG A 121 -10.30 2.83 -2.84
CA ARG A 121 -10.72 1.54 -2.24
C ARG A 121 -12.05 1.64 -1.50
N GLY A 122 -12.33 2.78 -0.86
CA GLY A 122 -13.60 3.02 -0.21
C GLY A 122 -14.76 3.05 -1.20
N TYR A 123 -14.62 3.74 -2.33
CA TYR A 123 -15.67 3.90 -3.34
C TYR A 123 -15.80 2.69 -4.27
N HIS A 124 -14.73 1.93 -4.49
CA HIS A 124 -14.73 0.71 -5.28
C HIS A 124 -14.72 -0.51 -4.35
N CYS A 125 -15.91 -1.08 -4.10
CA CYS A 125 -16.12 -2.12 -3.09
C CYS A 125 -15.51 -3.50 -3.44
N ASP A 126 -15.18 -3.75 -4.71
CA ASP A 126 -14.63 -5.04 -5.16
C ASP A 126 -13.25 -4.83 -5.78
N VAL A 127 -12.22 -4.65 -4.93
CA VAL A 127 -10.84 -4.60 -5.41
C VAL A 127 -10.32 -6.03 -5.57
N ARG A 128 -10.15 -6.43 -6.82
CA ARG A 128 -9.58 -7.72 -7.22
C ARG A 128 -8.25 -7.49 -7.95
N PHE A 129 -7.55 -8.57 -8.26
CA PHE A 129 -6.33 -8.51 -9.07
C PHE A 129 -6.57 -7.83 -10.44
N ASP A 130 -7.77 -7.92 -11.01
CA ASP A 130 -8.13 -7.37 -12.32
C ASP A 130 -8.80 -5.97 -12.28
N THR A 131 -9.05 -5.41 -11.10
CA THR A 131 -9.53 -4.02 -11.00
C THR A 131 -8.38 -3.02 -11.01
N LEU A 132 -8.35 -2.08 -11.96
CA LEU A 132 -7.14 -1.28 -12.21
C LEU A 132 -7.15 0.13 -11.60
N TRP A 133 -8.19 0.56 -10.88
CA TRP A 133 -8.28 1.93 -10.35
C TRP A 133 -7.17 2.25 -9.34
N VAL A 134 -6.90 1.33 -8.41
CA VAL A 134 -5.82 1.48 -7.42
C VAL A 134 -4.46 1.36 -8.12
N TYR A 135 -4.33 0.46 -9.10
CA TYR A 135 -3.14 0.36 -9.95
C TYR A 135 -2.81 1.66 -10.68
N HIS A 136 -3.75 2.26 -11.41
CA HIS A 136 -3.50 3.50 -12.17
C HIS A 136 -3.11 4.67 -11.26
N HIS A 137 -3.68 4.73 -10.07
CA HIS A 137 -3.30 5.72 -9.06
C HIS A 137 -1.84 5.56 -8.62
N TRP A 138 -1.41 4.35 -8.28
CA TRP A 138 -0.02 4.09 -7.91
C TRP A 138 0.95 4.21 -9.08
N LEU A 139 0.54 3.81 -10.29
CA LEU A 139 1.33 3.98 -11.50
C LEU A 139 1.64 5.45 -11.74
N ARG A 140 0.65 6.32 -11.57
CA ARG A 140 0.87 7.76 -11.65
C ARG A 140 1.88 8.24 -10.59
N TYR A 141 1.69 7.84 -9.33
CA TYR A 141 2.64 8.18 -8.25
C TYR A 141 4.07 7.75 -8.58
N PHE A 142 4.28 6.51 -9.04
CA PHE A 142 5.63 6.03 -9.36
C PHE A 142 6.19 6.63 -10.65
N ARG A 143 5.39 6.93 -11.67
CA ARG A 143 5.87 7.65 -12.86
C ARG A 143 6.35 9.05 -12.51
N ASP A 144 5.54 9.78 -11.75
CA ASP A 144 5.84 11.17 -11.37
C ASP A 144 7.13 11.27 -10.52
N ASN A 145 7.48 10.22 -9.77
CA ASN A 145 8.67 10.21 -8.89
C ASN A 145 9.90 9.45 -9.44
N LEU A 146 9.72 8.36 -10.20
CA LEU A 146 10.84 7.54 -10.71
C LEU A 146 11.34 7.97 -12.09
N LEU A 147 10.50 8.61 -12.89
CA LEU A 147 10.86 8.96 -14.28
C LEU A 147 11.12 10.46 -14.47
N ASP A 148 11.11 11.24 -13.37
CA ASP A 148 11.20 12.72 -13.38
C ASP A 148 10.34 13.35 -14.49
N THR A 149 9.19 12.72 -14.80
CA THR A 149 8.29 13.20 -15.85
C THR A 149 7.62 14.45 -15.33
N ALA A 150 8.27 15.60 -15.56
CA ALA A 150 7.86 16.98 -15.31
C ALA A 150 6.73 17.14 -14.29
N LYS A 151 7.05 17.70 -13.11
CA LYS A 151 6.14 18.18 -12.06
C LYS A 151 4.88 18.84 -12.66
N ARG A 152 3.90 18.03 -13.09
CA ARG A 152 2.63 18.51 -13.62
C ARG A 152 2.01 19.37 -12.52
N PRO A 153 1.27 20.45 -12.85
CA PRO A 153 0.62 21.27 -11.84
C PRO A 153 -0.13 20.34 -10.91
N ARG A 154 0.40 20.24 -9.69
CA ARG A 154 -0.09 19.32 -8.69
C ARG A 154 -1.47 19.87 -8.34
N ASN A 155 -2.54 19.10 -8.55
CA ASN A 155 -3.84 19.51 -8.02
C ASN A 155 -3.63 19.82 -6.53
N GLU A 156 -3.85 21.07 -6.13
CA GLU A 156 -3.56 21.71 -4.83
C GLU A 156 -4.32 21.10 -3.64
N ILE A 157 -4.81 19.88 -3.82
CA ILE A 157 -5.61 19.15 -2.85
C ILE A 157 -4.65 18.58 -1.80
N SER A 158 -4.65 19.18 -0.62
CA SER A 158 -3.86 18.74 0.53
C SER A 158 -4.30 17.37 1.03
N ALA A 159 -3.38 16.64 1.69
CA ALA A 159 -3.70 15.39 2.37
C ALA A 159 -4.78 15.59 3.44
N GLU A 160 -4.76 16.73 4.13
CA GLU A 160 -5.74 17.12 5.14
C GLU A 160 -7.15 17.23 4.57
N PHE A 161 -7.32 17.89 3.42
CA PHE A 161 -8.63 18.01 2.76
C PHE A 161 -9.17 16.64 2.32
N LEU A 162 -8.29 15.78 1.77
CA LEU A 162 -8.68 14.41 1.42
C LEU A 162 -9.05 13.57 2.64
N ASP A 163 -8.34 13.73 3.74
CA ASP A 163 -8.63 13.03 4.99
C ASP A 163 -9.97 13.50 5.58
N HIS A 164 -10.29 14.79 5.46
CA HIS A 164 -11.61 15.32 5.79
C HIS A 164 -12.72 14.62 4.99
N ILE A 165 -12.58 14.52 3.66
CA ILE A 165 -13.53 13.79 2.79
C ILE A 165 -13.62 12.30 3.20
N LEU A 166 -12.49 11.67 3.50
CA LEU A 166 -12.44 10.27 3.91
C LEU A 166 -13.16 10.04 5.24
N ARG A 167 -12.95 10.91 6.23
CA ARG A 167 -13.66 10.85 7.51
C ARG A 167 -15.15 11.08 7.34
N HIS A 168 -15.54 12.07 6.53
CA HIS A 168 -16.93 12.38 6.26
C HIS A 168 -17.66 11.21 5.58
N SER A 169 -17.07 10.64 4.53
CA SER A 169 -17.64 9.48 3.81
C SER A 169 -17.75 8.23 4.69
N ARG A 170 -16.80 7.99 5.60
CA ARG A 170 -16.88 6.90 6.59
C ARG A 170 -18.00 7.11 7.61
N ARG A 171 -18.27 8.35 8.02
CA ARG A 171 -19.36 8.67 8.94
C ARG A 171 -20.72 8.38 8.29
N LEU A 172 -20.93 8.87 7.08
CA LEU A 172 -22.19 8.64 6.34
C LEU A 172 -22.52 7.15 6.18
N ARG A 173 -21.52 6.30 5.92
CA ARG A 173 -21.73 4.85 5.81
C ARG A 173 -22.11 4.14 7.11
N ARG A 174 -21.88 4.75 8.27
CA ARG A 174 -22.28 4.18 9.56
C ARG A 174 -23.72 4.54 9.94
N GLU A 175 -24.29 5.53 9.26
CA GLU A 175 -25.65 6.05 9.49
C GLU A 175 -26.69 5.43 8.54
N LEU A 176 -26.23 4.68 7.52
CA LEU A 176 -27.03 3.90 6.57
C LEU A 176 -27.03 2.41 6.96
#